data_AF-A0A1I6QYQ3-F1
#
_entry.id   AF-A0A1I6QYQ3-F1
#
_cell.length_a   1.000
_cell.length_b   1.000
_cell.length_c   1.000
_cell.angle_alpha   90.00
_cell.angle_beta   90.00
_cell.angle_gamma   90.00
#
_symmetry.space_group_name_H-M   'P 1'
#
loop_
_entity.id
_entity.type
_entity.pdbx_description
1 polymer ?
#
loop_
_entity_poly.entity_id
_entity_poly.type
_entity_poly.pdbx_seq_one_letter_code
_entity_poly.pdbx_strand_id
1 'polypeptide(L)'
;MLQQSDSTIEDRSLESGELGRTIKGAWRECLEESRIHKMSQEDAPQNIHITSSLSNAGTLKVSLSKAGIRQEAIVYSFEDFYAVGPLRHIDQSQYEIERYMWMTNHMGYDHYFVNGLHQISSMKPILESIPDHKIVTIWAGNNTHDYIFVRLVLHLLRGVRVEVQIINPAEEYERLPASDRIRTNEGNTDIVSLNQLTTEELAQILVQSSGNTLTEEERAQYADEWLDISSHSEMLRVLTEGKLHFLAEDAYDHLIMEVIHKHYINIHKIEDKYILHKEYVSAGLLIVPILERYPELMSVNLISYRFRSLIATKELDFLGVPNLTYQYYVKPAKV
;
A
#
# COMPACT_ATOMS: atom_id res chain seq x y z
N MET A 1 14.75 -16.49 -50.07
CA MET A 1 14.62 -15.03 -49.87
C MET A 1 13.60 -14.71 -48.75
N LEU A 2 13.58 -15.50 -47.67
CA LEU A 2 12.59 -15.42 -46.58
C LEU A 2 13.23 -15.54 -45.17
N GLN A 3 14.56 -15.35 -45.07
CA GLN A 3 15.30 -15.42 -43.80
C GLN A 3 15.84 -14.05 -43.35
N GLN A 4 15.59 -12.97 -44.10
CA GLN A 4 16.06 -11.61 -43.75
C GLN A 4 14.98 -10.71 -43.14
N SER A 5 13.72 -11.15 -43.09
CA SER A 5 12.60 -10.36 -42.54
C SER A 5 12.39 -10.57 -41.04
N ASP A 6 12.74 -11.73 -40.49
CA ASP A 6 12.53 -12.01 -39.06
C ASP A 6 13.57 -11.31 -38.17
N SER A 7 14.84 -11.25 -38.61
CA SER A 7 15.89 -10.55 -37.86
C SER A 7 15.67 -9.04 -37.78
N THR A 8 15.06 -8.44 -38.81
CA THR A 8 14.75 -7.00 -38.84
C THR A 8 13.53 -6.62 -38.01
N ILE A 9 12.62 -7.56 -37.74
CA ILE A 9 11.47 -7.35 -36.87
C ILE A 9 11.88 -7.48 -35.40
N GLU A 10 12.72 -8.47 -35.05
CA GLU A 10 13.30 -8.59 -33.72
C GLU A 10 14.19 -7.39 -33.37
N ASP A 11 15.09 -6.95 -34.26
CA ASP A 11 15.94 -5.76 -34.04
C ASP A 11 15.10 -4.48 -33.83
N ARG A 12 14.07 -4.26 -34.65
CA ARG A 12 13.19 -3.09 -34.51
C ARG A 12 12.37 -3.13 -33.23
N SER A 13 12.02 -4.32 -32.74
CA SER A 13 11.31 -4.48 -31.46
C SER A 13 12.22 -4.20 -30.26
N LEU A 14 13.50 -4.59 -30.34
CA LEU A 14 14.55 -4.31 -29.37
C LEU A 14 14.90 -2.81 -29.32
N GLU A 15 15.14 -2.19 -30.48
CA GLU A 15 15.40 -0.74 -30.60
C GLU A 15 14.19 0.10 -30.13
N SER A 16 12.97 -0.32 -30.45
CA SER A 16 11.75 0.36 -29.97
C SER A 16 11.56 0.22 -28.46
N GLY A 17 11.90 -0.94 -27.89
CA GLY A 17 11.89 -1.16 -26.44
C GLY A 17 12.97 -0.37 -25.71
N GLU A 18 14.14 -0.21 -26.30
CA GLU A 18 15.24 0.60 -25.77
C GLU A 18 14.90 2.10 -25.82
N LEU A 19 14.40 2.60 -26.95
CA LEU A 19 13.93 3.98 -27.08
C LEU A 19 12.80 4.29 -26.08
N GLY A 20 11.85 3.38 -25.89
CA GLY A 20 10.77 3.52 -24.92
C GLY A 20 11.29 3.63 -23.48
N ARG A 21 12.31 2.83 -23.12
CA ARG A 21 12.97 2.92 -21.81
C ARG A 21 13.70 4.25 -21.63
N THR A 22 14.42 4.71 -22.65
CA THR A 22 15.15 5.99 -22.61
C THR A 22 14.21 7.17 -22.46
N ILE A 23 13.13 7.25 -23.24
CA ILE A 23 12.13 8.32 -23.13
C ILE A 23 11.48 8.31 -21.74
N LYS A 24 11.11 7.13 -21.22
CA LYS A 24 10.52 7.01 -19.89
C LYS A 24 11.48 7.45 -18.79
N GLY A 25 12.77 7.12 -18.91
CA GLY A 25 13.83 7.57 -18.00
C GLY A 25 13.96 9.09 -18.00
N ALA A 26 14.17 9.70 -19.18
CA ALA A 26 14.31 11.14 -19.31
C ALA A 26 13.07 11.92 -18.84
N TRP A 27 11.87 11.40 -19.11
CA TRP A 27 10.63 12.02 -18.63
C TRP A 27 10.52 12.00 -17.11
N ARG A 28 10.93 10.89 -16.48
CA ARG A 28 10.93 10.75 -15.03
C ARG A 28 11.93 11.73 -14.38
N GLU A 29 13.17 11.79 -14.88
CA GLU A 29 14.19 12.72 -14.39
C GLU A 29 13.71 14.17 -14.48
N CYS A 30 13.15 14.58 -15.62
CA CYS A 30 12.59 15.91 -15.82
C CYS A 30 11.47 16.24 -14.80
N LEU A 31 10.63 15.26 -14.45
CA LEU A 31 9.59 15.44 -13.44
C LEU A 31 10.14 15.52 -12.01
N GLU A 32 11.16 14.73 -11.69
CA GLU A 32 11.87 14.79 -10.42
C GLU A 32 12.51 16.17 -10.24
N GLU A 33 13.26 16.64 -11.25
CA GLU A 33 13.84 17.97 -11.29
C GLU A 33 12.78 19.07 -11.15
N SER A 34 11.64 18.93 -11.85
CA SER A 34 10.53 19.88 -11.74
C SER A 34 9.95 19.94 -10.32
N ARG A 35 9.80 18.79 -9.64
CA ARG A 35 9.32 18.71 -8.26
C ARG A 35 10.31 19.36 -7.29
N ILE A 36 11.60 19.04 -7.43
CA ILE A 36 12.67 19.62 -6.62
C ILE A 36 12.72 21.13 -6.81
N HIS A 37 12.72 21.59 -8.07
CA HIS A 37 12.74 23.00 -8.41
C HIS A 37 11.53 23.76 -7.85
N LYS A 38 10.33 23.18 -7.95
CA LYS A 38 9.11 23.79 -7.38
C LYS A 38 9.18 23.90 -5.87
N MET A 39 9.78 22.93 -5.19
CA MET A 39 9.92 22.92 -3.73
C MET A 39 10.98 23.92 -3.23
N SER A 40 11.99 24.23 -4.04
CA SER A 40 13.07 25.18 -3.71
C SER A 40 12.73 26.65 -3.96
N GLN A 41 11.59 26.97 -4.57
CA GLN A 41 11.16 28.36 -4.77
C GLN A 41 10.85 29.05 -3.43
N GLU A 42 11.11 30.35 -3.32
CA GLU A 42 10.86 31.11 -2.07
C GLU A 42 9.38 31.08 -1.66
N ASP A 43 8.47 31.17 -2.65
CA ASP A 43 7.01 31.09 -2.42
C ASP A 43 6.49 29.65 -2.35
N ALA A 44 7.38 28.64 -2.31
CA ALA A 44 6.95 27.26 -2.25
C ALA A 44 6.29 26.95 -0.90
N PRO A 45 5.23 26.12 -0.87
CA PRO A 45 4.53 25.80 0.36
C PRO A 45 5.48 25.25 1.44
N GLN A 46 5.24 25.59 2.71
CA GLN A 46 6.10 25.17 3.82
C GLN A 46 5.84 23.73 4.26
N ASN A 47 4.58 23.26 4.14
CA ASN A 47 4.17 21.96 4.64
C ASN A 47 4.23 20.89 3.55
N ILE A 48 4.87 19.76 3.86
CA ILE A 48 4.95 18.60 2.98
C ILE A 48 4.25 17.44 3.67
N HIS A 49 3.16 16.95 3.08
CA HIS A 49 2.47 15.76 3.56
C HIS A 49 2.90 14.53 2.77
N ILE A 50 3.24 13.46 3.46
CA ILE A 50 3.65 12.18 2.90
C ILE A 50 2.68 11.09 3.36
N THR A 51 2.20 10.25 2.45
CA THR A 51 1.27 9.15 2.75
C THR A 51 1.56 7.89 1.93
N SER A 52 0.95 6.77 2.33
CA SER A 52 1.26 5.41 1.87
C SER A 52 0.46 4.94 0.64
N SER A 53 -0.38 5.80 0.06
CA SER A 53 -1.04 5.51 -1.22
C SER A 53 -1.47 6.77 -1.99
N LEU A 54 -1.67 6.61 -3.29
CA LEU A 54 -2.26 7.62 -4.18
C LEU A 54 -3.70 7.97 -3.78
N SER A 55 -4.46 6.99 -3.31
CA SER A 55 -5.81 7.21 -2.81
C SER A 55 -5.79 8.15 -1.60
N ASN A 56 -4.93 7.87 -0.61
CA ASN A 56 -4.75 8.73 0.56
C ASN A 56 -4.27 10.13 0.16
N ALA A 57 -3.34 10.24 -0.80
CA ALA A 57 -2.89 11.54 -1.30
C ALA A 57 -4.00 12.33 -1.99
N GLY A 58 -4.91 11.66 -2.70
CA GLY A 58 -6.13 12.25 -3.26
C GLY A 58 -7.04 12.81 -2.17
N THR A 59 -7.36 11.99 -1.17
CA THR A 59 -8.17 12.37 -0.01
C THR A 59 -7.57 13.55 0.74
N LEU A 60 -6.26 13.55 1.00
CA LEU A 60 -5.55 14.66 1.63
C LEU A 60 -5.66 15.96 0.82
N LYS A 61 -5.45 15.91 -0.50
CA LYS A 61 -5.57 17.11 -1.36
C LYS A 61 -6.97 17.71 -1.30
N VAL A 62 -8.01 16.89 -1.34
CA VAL A 62 -9.39 17.35 -1.23
C VAL A 62 -9.66 17.95 0.15
N SER A 63 -9.19 17.29 1.21
CA SER A 63 -9.38 17.73 2.60
C SER A 63 -8.64 19.05 2.90
N LEU A 64 -7.40 19.19 2.41
CA LEU A 64 -6.64 20.45 2.45
C LEU A 64 -7.36 21.59 1.74
N SER A 65 -8.08 21.29 0.64
CA SER A 65 -8.87 22.28 -0.10
C SER A 65 -10.11 22.70 0.70
N LYS A 66 -10.78 21.74 1.36
CA LYS A 66 -11.91 22.00 2.27
C LYS A 66 -11.49 22.80 3.50
N ALA A 67 -10.30 22.56 4.02
CA ALA A 67 -9.71 23.30 5.13
C ALA A 67 -9.21 24.71 4.73
N GLY A 68 -9.19 25.05 3.44
CA GLY A 68 -8.73 26.36 2.96
C GLY A 68 -7.21 26.54 2.89
N ILE A 69 -6.42 25.49 3.17
CA ILE A 69 -4.95 25.54 3.29
C ILE A 69 -4.22 24.80 2.16
N ARG A 70 -4.91 24.47 1.06
CA ARG A 70 -4.33 23.69 -0.06
C ARG A 70 -3.07 24.32 -0.66
N GLN A 71 -3.00 25.65 -0.72
CA GLN A 71 -1.84 26.35 -1.30
C GLN A 71 -0.62 26.34 -0.38
N GLU A 72 -0.80 25.99 0.90
CA GLU A 72 0.26 25.92 1.91
C GLU A 72 0.88 24.52 2.05
N ALA A 73 0.43 23.58 1.22
CA ALA A 73 0.80 22.17 1.29
C ALA A 73 1.22 21.55 -0.05
N ILE A 74 2.29 20.75 -0.01
CA ILE A 74 2.68 19.77 -1.03
C ILE A 74 2.26 18.39 -0.53
N VAL A 75 1.76 17.52 -1.41
CA VAL A 75 1.36 16.15 -1.04
C VAL A 75 2.09 15.14 -1.92
N TYR A 76 2.91 14.32 -1.28
CA TYR A 76 3.59 13.17 -1.88
C TYR A 76 2.98 11.86 -1.39
N SER A 77 3.18 10.80 -2.18
CA SER A 77 2.76 9.45 -1.83
C SER A 77 3.77 8.45 -2.32
N PHE A 78 3.93 7.38 -1.54
CA PHE A 78 4.56 6.14 -1.95
C PHE A 78 3.44 5.15 -2.22
N GLU A 79 3.38 4.57 -3.41
CA GLU A 79 2.36 3.58 -3.74
C GLU A 79 2.94 2.18 -3.54
N ASP A 80 2.55 1.51 -2.44
CA ASP A 80 2.94 0.11 -2.14
C ASP A 80 2.00 -0.54 -1.11
N PHE A 81 2.17 -1.85 -0.88
CA PHE A 81 1.60 -2.60 0.23
C PHE A 81 2.70 -3.40 0.96
N TYR A 82 3.39 -2.74 1.90
CA TYR A 82 4.57 -3.27 2.61
C TYR A 82 4.33 -4.48 3.53
N ALA A 83 3.08 -4.83 3.85
CA ALA A 83 2.79 -5.98 4.71
C ALA A 83 3.13 -7.33 4.05
N VAL A 84 3.36 -7.37 2.74
CA VAL A 84 3.69 -8.61 2.01
C VAL A 84 4.80 -8.41 0.96
N GLY A 85 5.46 -9.51 0.58
CA GLY A 85 6.50 -9.58 -0.44
C GLY A 85 7.89 -9.20 0.06
N PRO A 86 8.92 -9.20 -0.81
CA PRO A 86 10.28 -8.90 -0.40
C PRO A 86 10.43 -7.40 -0.08
N LEU A 87 11.03 -7.06 1.08
CA LEU A 87 11.38 -5.68 1.45
C LEU A 87 12.88 -5.42 1.50
N ARG A 88 13.68 -6.48 1.32
CA ARG A 88 15.13 -6.38 1.42
C ARG A 88 15.67 -5.42 0.38
N HIS A 89 16.37 -4.38 0.85
CA HIS A 89 17.07 -3.40 0.03
C HIS A 89 16.21 -2.66 -1.01
N ILE A 90 14.89 -2.54 -0.79
CA ILE A 90 13.99 -1.87 -1.76
C ILE A 90 14.25 -0.37 -1.93
N ASP A 91 15.12 0.22 -1.12
CA ASP A 91 15.68 1.56 -1.30
C ASP A 91 16.76 1.62 -2.41
N GLN A 92 17.09 0.48 -3.03
CA GLN A 92 17.96 0.34 -4.18
C GLN A 92 17.15 -0.13 -5.39
N SER A 93 17.40 0.49 -6.55
CA SER A 93 16.56 0.32 -7.75
C SER A 93 16.41 -1.13 -8.23
N GLN A 94 17.44 -1.97 -8.08
CA GLN A 94 17.36 -3.38 -8.48
C GLN A 94 16.30 -4.13 -7.66
N TYR A 95 16.35 -4.03 -6.34
CA TYR A 95 15.44 -4.75 -5.44
C TYR A 95 14.03 -4.16 -5.47
N GLU A 96 13.90 -2.85 -5.75
CA GLU A 96 12.60 -2.25 -6.04
C GLU A 96 11.94 -2.87 -7.29
N ILE A 97 12.72 -3.12 -8.35
CA ILE A 97 12.23 -3.82 -9.55
C ILE A 97 11.85 -5.27 -9.25
N GLU A 98 12.65 -5.98 -8.45
CA GLU A 98 12.34 -7.35 -8.02
C GLU A 98 11.04 -7.40 -7.20
N ARG A 99 10.86 -6.47 -6.26
CA ARG A 99 9.61 -6.30 -5.50
C ARG A 99 8.44 -6.02 -6.43
N TYR A 100 8.61 -5.10 -7.39
CA TYR A 100 7.58 -4.79 -8.36
C TYR A 100 7.13 -6.04 -9.13
N MET A 101 8.08 -6.81 -9.68
CA MET A 101 7.76 -8.04 -10.40
C MET A 101 7.03 -9.04 -9.51
N TRP A 102 7.44 -9.15 -8.24
CA TRP A 102 6.75 -10.00 -7.28
C TRP A 102 5.31 -9.53 -7.03
N MET A 103 5.10 -8.23 -6.79
CA MET A 103 3.78 -7.65 -6.55
C MET A 103 2.84 -7.83 -7.75
N THR A 104 3.32 -7.62 -8.97
CA THR A 104 2.49 -7.84 -10.17
C THR A 104 2.12 -9.32 -10.33
N ASN A 105 3.08 -10.23 -10.21
CA ASN A 105 2.84 -11.66 -10.45
C ASN A 105 1.97 -12.31 -9.37
N HIS A 106 2.08 -11.88 -8.11
CA HIS A 106 1.40 -12.54 -6.99
C HIS A 106 0.14 -11.78 -6.58
N MET A 107 0.19 -10.46 -6.52
CA MET A 107 -0.89 -9.62 -5.95
C MET A 107 -1.83 -9.02 -7.01
N GLY A 108 -1.52 -9.13 -8.31
CA GLY A 108 -2.35 -8.56 -9.39
C GLY A 108 -2.33 -7.02 -9.43
N TYR A 109 -1.22 -6.42 -8.95
CA TYR A 109 -1.01 -4.96 -8.99
C TYR A 109 -0.51 -4.54 -10.39
N ASP A 110 -1.39 -4.62 -11.38
CA ASP A 110 -1.04 -4.33 -12.78
C ASP A 110 -0.80 -2.82 -13.02
N HIS A 111 -1.35 -1.97 -12.15
CA HIS A 111 -1.26 -0.50 -12.24
C HIS A 111 0.07 0.08 -11.76
N TYR A 112 0.92 -0.72 -11.14
CA TYR A 112 2.17 -0.25 -10.54
C TYR A 112 3.16 0.35 -11.55
N PHE A 113 3.17 -0.15 -12.79
CA PHE A 113 4.08 0.35 -13.86
C PHE A 113 3.73 1.78 -14.33
N VAL A 114 2.48 2.20 -14.13
CA VAL A 114 1.96 3.52 -14.50
C VAL A 114 2.30 4.56 -13.42
N ASN A 115 2.50 4.12 -12.18
CA ASN A 115 2.70 4.98 -11.01
C ASN A 115 4.16 5.17 -10.63
N GLY A 116 5.09 5.04 -11.59
CA GLY A 116 6.55 5.10 -11.33
C GLY A 116 7.02 6.34 -10.56
N LEU A 117 6.28 7.45 -10.61
CA LEU A 117 6.59 8.69 -9.88
C LEU A 117 6.32 8.61 -8.36
N HIS A 118 5.74 7.52 -7.90
CA HIS A 118 5.36 7.23 -6.51
C HIS A 118 6.14 6.02 -5.97
N GLN A 119 7.18 5.62 -6.70
CA GLN A 119 8.15 4.60 -6.29
C GLN A 119 9.28 5.23 -5.46
N ILE A 120 9.95 4.42 -4.66
CA ILE A 120 11.05 4.82 -3.79
C ILE A 120 12.17 5.44 -4.63
N SER A 121 12.55 4.83 -5.76
CA SER A 121 13.60 5.37 -6.64
C SER A 121 13.34 6.80 -7.11
N SER A 122 12.08 7.15 -7.39
CA SER A 122 11.71 8.52 -7.79
C SER A 122 11.49 9.48 -6.63
N MET A 123 11.02 8.96 -5.49
CA MET A 123 10.75 9.79 -4.32
C MET A 123 12.00 10.11 -3.53
N LYS A 124 13.00 9.22 -3.50
CA LYS A 124 14.21 9.38 -2.72
C LYS A 124 14.99 10.66 -3.06
N PRO A 125 15.30 11.00 -4.33
CA PRO A 125 15.97 12.26 -4.66
C PRO A 125 15.16 13.49 -4.23
N ILE A 126 13.83 13.41 -4.30
CA ILE A 126 12.93 14.49 -3.87
C ILE A 126 13.03 14.69 -2.36
N LEU A 127 13.00 13.60 -1.58
CA LEU A 127 13.12 13.65 -0.12
C LEU A 127 14.49 14.17 0.33
N GLU A 128 15.56 13.74 -0.33
CA GLU A 128 16.93 14.20 -0.06
C GLU A 128 17.14 15.69 -0.38
N SER A 129 16.29 16.27 -1.22
CA SER A 129 16.37 17.67 -1.66
C SER A 129 15.42 18.61 -0.90
N ILE A 130 14.76 18.15 0.16
CA ILE A 130 13.84 19.00 0.94
C ILE A 130 14.66 20.08 1.67
N PRO A 131 14.34 21.38 1.50
CA PRO A 131 15.00 22.45 2.25
C PRO A 131 14.74 22.38 3.76
N ASP A 132 15.77 22.67 4.57
CA ASP A 132 15.73 22.57 6.04
C ASP A 132 14.62 23.39 6.74
N HIS A 133 14.08 24.43 6.09
CA HIS A 133 13.01 25.27 6.63
C HIS A 133 11.59 24.68 6.42
N LYS A 134 11.47 23.53 5.74
CA LYS A 134 10.19 22.86 5.50
C LYS A 134 9.81 21.95 6.68
N ILE A 135 8.51 21.68 6.80
CA ILE A 135 7.96 20.73 7.76
C ILE A 135 7.42 19.53 6.99
N VAL A 136 7.82 18.32 7.39
CA VAL A 136 7.35 17.07 6.82
C VAL A 136 6.37 16.41 7.77
N THR A 137 5.13 16.20 7.32
CA THR A 137 4.09 15.47 8.06
C THR A 137 3.84 14.12 7.40
N ILE A 138 4.12 13.03 8.11
CA ILE A 138 3.85 11.66 7.67
C ILE A 138 2.49 11.22 8.23
N TRP A 139 1.59 10.79 7.35
CA TRP A 139 0.27 10.27 7.72
C TRP A 139 0.29 8.76 7.75
N ALA A 140 0.04 8.17 8.92
CA ALA A 140 0.14 6.74 9.15
C ALA A 140 -0.79 6.29 10.28
N GLY A 141 -1.63 5.28 10.03
CA GLY A 141 -2.52 4.70 11.02
C GLY A 141 -1.94 3.50 11.77
N ASN A 142 -2.82 2.81 12.52
CA ASN A 142 -2.49 1.69 13.41
C ASN A 142 -2.54 0.33 12.71
N ASN A 143 -1.96 0.22 11.52
CA ASN A 143 -1.98 -1.01 10.74
C ASN A 143 -0.55 -1.42 10.31
N THR A 144 -0.36 -2.69 9.95
CA THR A 144 0.97 -3.24 9.61
C THR A 144 1.63 -2.48 8.47
N HIS A 145 0.84 -2.05 7.48
CA HIS A 145 1.36 -1.37 6.30
C HIS A 145 1.91 0.01 6.65
N ASP A 146 1.13 0.81 7.38
CA ASP A 146 1.53 2.16 7.83
C ASP A 146 2.66 2.09 8.86
N TYR A 147 2.68 1.07 9.71
CA TYR A 147 3.78 0.81 10.65
C TYR A 147 5.12 0.66 9.91
N ILE A 148 5.18 -0.15 8.86
CA ILE A 148 6.40 -0.34 8.06
C ILE A 148 6.70 0.92 7.23
N PHE A 149 5.68 1.55 6.67
CA PHE A 149 5.81 2.74 5.84
C PHE A 149 6.51 3.90 6.56
N VAL A 150 6.12 4.22 7.79
CA VAL A 150 6.76 5.28 8.58
C VAL A 150 8.26 5.05 8.73
N ARG A 151 8.65 3.81 9.03
CA ARG A 151 10.05 3.40 9.22
C ARG A 151 10.84 3.54 7.93
N LEU A 152 10.27 3.12 6.81
CA LEU A 152 10.86 3.32 5.49
C LEU A 152 11.06 4.81 5.17
N VAL A 153 10.02 5.64 5.33
CA VAL A 153 10.11 7.08 5.01
C VAL A 153 11.15 7.77 5.88
N LEU A 154 11.19 7.46 7.18
CA LEU A 154 12.18 8.02 8.10
C LEU A 154 13.60 7.54 7.76
N HIS A 155 13.76 6.29 7.33
CA HIS A 155 15.02 5.79 6.80
C HIS A 155 15.47 6.53 5.54
N LEU A 156 14.54 6.89 4.63
CA LEU A 156 14.84 7.69 3.43
C LEU A 156 15.16 9.16 3.76
N LEU A 157 14.57 9.70 4.83
CA LEU A 157 14.85 11.05 5.33
C LEU A 157 16.11 11.16 6.21
N ARG A 158 16.89 10.07 6.34
CA ARG A 158 18.11 10.09 7.15
C ARG A 158 19.08 11.17 6.63
N GLY A 159 19.59 12.00 7.54
CA GLY A 159 20.51 13.09 7.20
C GLY A 159 19.83 14.35 6.64
N VAL A 160 18.52 14.33 6.38
CA VAL A 160 17.76 15.52 5.98
C VAL A 160 17.36 16.31 7.23
N ARG A 161 17.73 17.59 7.30
CA ARG A 161 17.57 18.44 8.48
C ARG A 161 16.27 19.24 8.46
N VAL A 162 15.16 18.52 8.50
CA VAL A 162 13.81 19.09 8.49
C VAL A 162 13.06 18.70 9.75
N GLU A 163 12.10 19.52 10.15
CA GLU A 163 11.14 19.11 11.16
C GLU A 163 10.27 17.98 10.60
N VAL A 164 10.14 16.87 11.34
CA VAL A 164 9.29 15.74 10.95
C VAL A 164 8.24 15.51 12.01
N GLN A 165 6.99 15.40 11.58
CA GLN A 165 5.83 15.10 12.40
C GLN A 165 5.15 13.82 11.90
N ILE A 166 4.61 13.03 12.82
CA ILE A 166 3.70 11.94 12.48
C ILE A 166 2.30 12.32 12.93
N ILE A 167 1.32 12.15 12.04
CA ILE A 167 -0.09 12.23 12.36
C ILE A 167 -0.71 10.84 12.20
N ASN A 168 -1.30 10.37 13.28
CA ASN A 168 -2.17 9.20 13.26
C ASN A 168 -3.63 9.63 13.07
N PRO A 169 -4.23 9.40 11.88
CA PRO A 169 -5.59 9.86 11.61
C PRO A 169 -6.63 9.32 12.59
N ALA A 170 -6.44 8.09 13.07
CA ALA A 170 -7.34 7.46 14.04
C ALA A 170 -7.30 8.17 15.39
N GLU A 171 -6.10 8.39 15.92
CA GLU A 171 -5.91 9.06 17.20
C GLU A 171 -6.36 10.51 17.16
N GLU A 172 -6.07 11.25 16.08
CA GLU A 172 -6.55 12.64 15.99
C GLU A 172 -8.07 12.72 15.87
N TYR A 173 -8.70 11.79 15.15
CA TYR A 173 -10.16 11.70 15.10
C TYR A 173 -10.75 11.44 16.49
N GLU A 174 -10.11 10.58 17.29
CA GLU A 174 -10.49 10.32 18.68
C GLU A 174 -10.20 11.48 19.64
N ARG A 175 -9.42 12.49 19.24
CA ARG A 175 -9.22 13.71 20.02
C ARG A 175 -10.23 14.81 19.67
N LEU A 176 -10.91 14.71 18.53
CA LEU A 176 -11.97 15.67 18.16
C LEU A 176 -13.09 15.68 19.21
N PRO A 177 -13.68 16.85 19.52
CA PRO A 177 -14.87 16.94 20.37
C PRO A 177 -15.99 16.03 19.85
N ALA A 178 -16.75 15.40 20.74
CA ALA A 178 -17.83 14.50 20.35
C ALA A 178 -18.91 15.18 19.49
N SER A 179 -19.07 16.50 19.60
CA SER A 179 -19.96 17.32 18.76
C SER A 179 -19.51 17.43 17.31
N ASP A 180 -18.21 17.25 17.06
CA ASP A 180 -17.58 17.49 15.77
C ASP A 180 -17.36 16.18 15.00
N ARG A 181 -17.44 15.04 15.71
CA ARG A 181 -17.44 13.70 15.13
C ARG A 181 -18.73 13.46 14.36
N ILE A 182 -18.60 13.38 13.04
CA ILE A 182 -19.73 13.14 12.13
C ILE A 182 -20.31 11.74 12.34
N ARG A 183 -19.50 10.77 12.79
CA ARG A 183 -19.96 9.42 13.13
C ARG A 183 -20.55 9.38 14.54
N THR A 184 -21.88 9.44 14.62
CA THR A 184 -22.65 9.19 15.85
C THR A 184 -23.10 7.72 15.88
N ASN A 185 -22.35 6.84 16.57
CA ASN A 185 -22.69 5.45 16.96
C ASN A 185 -23.52 4.55 16.00
N GLU A 186 -22.94 3.40 15.59
CA GLU A 186 -23.67 2.10 15.53
C GLU A 186 -22.77 0.88 15.18
N GLY A 187 -21.47 1.07 14.96
CA GLY A 187 -20.50 -0.04 14.90
C GLY A 187 -19.16 0.40 15.46
N ASN A 188 -18.59 -0.40 16.37
CA ASN A 188 -17.18 -0.32 16.79
C ASN A 188 -16.30 -0.67 15.59
N THR A 189 -16.21 0.21 14.60
CA THR A 189 -15.14 0.12 13.61
C THR A 189 -14.07 1.08 14.06
N ASP A 190 -13.13 0.57 14.86
CA ASP A 190 -11.93 1.29 15.21
C ASP A 190 -11.29 1.79 13.90
N ILE A 191 -11.11 3.10 13.81
CA ILE A 191 -10.45 3.69 12.65
C ILE A 191 -8.99 3.24 12.73
N VAL A 192 -8.50 2.60 11.67
CA VAL A 192 -7.13 2.06 11.60
C VAL A 192 -6.30 2.74 10.53
N SER A 193 -6.91 3.54 9.65
CA SER A 193 -6.19 4.23 8.56
C SER A 193 -6.94 5.44 8.02
N LEU A 194 -6.22 6.27 7.25
CA LEU A 194 -6.72 7.54 6.70
C LEU A 194 -7.92 7.35 5.76
N ASN A 195 -7.98 6.25 5.01
CA ASN A 195 -9.02 6.02 4.00
C ASN A 195 -10.43 5.76 4.59
N GLN A 196 -10.52 5.56 5.90
CA GLN A 196 -11.79 5.37 6.61
C GLN A 196 -12.42 6.70 7.08
N LEU A 197 -11.68 7.81 6.97
CA LEU A 197 -12.17 9.14 7.29
C LEU A 197 -12.78 9.81 6.07
N THR A 198 -13.87 10.54 6.29
CA THR A 198 -14.40 11.46 5.28
C THR A 198 -13.46 12.66 5.12
N THR A 199 -13.54 13.31 3.96
CA THR A 199 -12.74 14.51 3.70
C THR A 199 -13.08 15.69 4.60
N GLU A 200 -14.29 15.72 5.17
CA GLU A 200 -14.78 16.70 6.12
C GLU A 200 -14.13 16.51 7.49
N GLU A 201 -14.12 15.27 8.00
CA GLU A 201 -13.45 14.91 9.25
C GLU A 201 -11.95 15.18 9.15
N LEU A 202 -11.33 14.79 8.02
CA LEU A 202 -9.92 15.03 7.80
C LEU A 202 -9.59 16.54 7.67
N ALA A 203 -10.48 17.34 7.09
CA ALA A 203 -10.31 18.80 7.04
C ALA A 203 -10.33 19.42 8.44
N GLN A 204 -11.15 18.92 9.36
CA GLN A 204 -11.15 19.38 10.76
C GLN A 204 -9.83 19.01 11.46
N ILE A 205 -9.38 17.75 11.31
CA ILE A 205 -8.10 17.26 11.85
C ILE A 205 -6.95 18.15 11.35
N LEU A 206 -6.92 18.47 10.06
CA LEU A 206 -5.88 19.31 9.44
C LEU A 206 -5.78 20.72 10.05
N VAL A 207 -6.89 21.28 10.55
CA VAL A 207 -6.92 22.61 11.17
C VAL A 207 -6.53 22.56 12.65
N GLN A 208 -6.83 21.45 13.33
CA GLN A 208 -6.71 21.35 14.79
C GLN A 208 -5.45 20.63 15.27
N SER A 209 -4.86 19.78 14.42
CA SER A 209 -3.76 18.90 14.83
C SER A 209 -2.40 19.50 14.50
N SER A 210 -1.48 19.42 15.46
CA SER A 210 -0.06 19.78 15.26
C SER A 210 0.84 18.54 15.07
N GLY A 211 0.26 17.33 15.07
CA GLY A 211 1.01 16.08 15.01
C GLY A 211 1.97 15.89 16.19
N ASN A 212 2.69 14.76 16.18
CA ASN A 212 3.80 14.55 17.11
C ASN A 212 5.13 14.84 16.40
N THR A 213 5.79 15.95 16.76
CA THR A 213 7.13 16.29 16.24
C THR A 213 8.15 15.31 16.82
N LEU A 214 8.92 14.68 15.94
CA LEU A 214 9.94 13.71 16.31
C LEU A 214 11.25 14.39 16.66
N THR A 215 11.88 13.89 17.71
CA THR A 215 13.29 14.14 18.04
C THR A 215 14.23 13.44 17.05
N GLU A 216 15.49 13.89 16.98
CA GLU A 216 16.50 13.23 16.15
C GLU A 216 16.74 11.78 16.60
N GLU A 217 16.65 11.51 17.90
CA GLU A 217 16.77 10.16 18.47
C GLU A 217 15.62 9.26 18.03
N GLU A 218 14.37 9.73 18.07
CA GLU A 218 13.22 8.98 17.57
C GLU A 218 13.33 8.71 16.06
N ARG A 219 13.75 9.72 15.28
CA ARG A 219 13.97 9.57 13.84
C ARG A 219 15.03 8.51 13.54
N ALA A 220 16.13 8.51 14.27
CA ALA A 220 17.18 7.51 14.15
C ALA A 220 16.67 6.11 14.52
N GLN A 221 15.90 5.99 15.60
CA GLN A 221 15.30 4.72 16.01
C GLN A 221 14.39 4.14 14.91
N TYR A 222 13.49 4.94 14.33
CA TYR A 222 12.65 4.46 13.22
C TYR A 222 13.45 4.03 12.00
N ALA A 223 14.54 4.73 11.69
CA ALA A 223 15.42 4.39 10.58
C ALA A 223 16.19 3.08 10.82
N ASP A 224 16.58 2.80 12.08
CA ASP A 224 17.21 1.54 12.48
C ASP A 224 16.20 0.38 12.50
N GLU A 225 14.97 0.62 12.95
CA GLU A 225 13.87 -0.35 12.87
C GLU A 225 13.57 -0.75 11.42
N TRP A 226 13.69 0.17 10.45
CA TRP A 226 13.61 -0.20 9.04
C TRP A 226 14.74 -1.13 8.59
N LEU A 227 15.98 -0.91 9.06
CA LEU A 227 17.10 -1.78 8.73
C LEU A 227 16.86 -3.21 9.27
N ASP A 228 16.30 -3.33 10.48
CA ASP A 228 15.87 -4.62 11.02
C ASP A 228 14.78 -5.26 10.15
N ILE A 229 13.70 -4.54 9.85
CA ILE A 229 12.58 -5.04 9.01
C ILE A 229 13.08 -5.51 7.64
N SER A 230 13.94 -4.72 6.99
CA SER A 230 14.46 -5.03 5.66
C SER A 230 15.52 -6.14 5.65
N SER A 231 16.04 -6.53 6.81
CA SER A 231 16.96 -7.67 6.93
C SER A 231 16.25 -9.03 6.92
N HIS A 232 14.95 -9.04 7.26
CA HIS A 232 14.12 -10.23 7.29
C HIS A 232 13.74 -10.71 5.89
N SER A 233 13.74 -12.03 5.70
CA SER A 233 13.45 -12.68 4.40
C SER A 233 11.99 -13.13 4.26
N GLU A 234 11.27 -13.11 5.36
CA GLU A 234 9.87 -13.49 5.49
C GLU A 234 8.98 -12.58 4.63
N MET A 235 8.00 -13.22 4.00
CA MET A 235 7.20 -12.62 2.94
C MET A 235 5.88 -12.04 3.46
N LEU A 236 5.47 -12.36 4.68
CA LEU A 236 4.30 -11.79 5.33
C LEU A 236 4.74 -11.11 6.64
N ARG A 237 4.23 -9.90 6.88
CA ARG A 237 4.31 -9.25 8.19
C ARG A 237 2.93 -9.00 8.74
N VAL A 238 2.81 -9.16 10.04
CA VAL A 238 1.59 -8.95 10.81
C VAL A 238 1.91 -8.15 12.05
N LEU A 239 1.17 -7.07 12.29
CA LEU A 239 1.26 -6.27 13.50
C LEU A 239 0.19 -6.74 14.49
N THR A 240 0.60 -7.32 15.61
CA THR A 240 -0.29 -7.73 16.71
C THR A 240 0.26 -7.21 18.03
N GLU A 241 -0.59 -6.59 18.84
CA GLU A 241 -0.22 -6.03 20.15
C GLU A 241 1.00 -5.09 20.10
N GLY A 242 1.10 -4.30 19.02
CA GLY A 242 2.21 -3.35 18.80
C GLY A 242 3.54 -3.98 18.38
N LYS A 243 3.58 -5.31 18.19
CA LYS A 243 4.77 -6.04 17.75
C LYS A 243 4.61 -6.53 16.31
N LEU A 244 5.64 -6.31 15.51
CA LEU A 244 5.71 -6.84 14.16
C LEU A 244 6.20 -8.29 14.18
N HIS A 245 5.45 -9.18 13.54
CA HIS A 245 5.77 -10.59 13.36
C HIS A 245 6.13 -10.85 11.90
N PHE A 246 7.20 -11.60 11.69
CA PHE A 246 7.70 -12.02 10.39
C PHE A 246 7.30 -13.47 10.16
N LEU A 247 6.51 -13.72 9.11
CA LEU A 247 5.86 -15.00 8.86
C LEU A 247 6.09 -15.46 7.42
N ALA A 248 6.02 -16.77 7.21
CA ALA A 248 5.93 -17.33 5.87
C ALA A 248 4.65 -16.84 5.17
N GLU A 249 4.68 -16.75 3.85
CA GLU A 249 3.54 -16.26 3.06
C GLU A 249 2.27 -17.11 3.21
N ASP A 250 2.43 -18.39 3.58
CA ASP A 250 1.38 -19.39 3.75
C ASP A 250 0.94 -19.55 5.22
N ALA A 251 1.46 -18.74 6.15
CA ALA A 251 1.19 -18.91 7.58
C ALA A 251 -0.32 -18.89 7.93
N TYR A 252 -1.13 -18.19 7.13
CA TYR A 252 -2.58 -18.08 7.29
C TYR A 252 -3.38 -19.07 6.44
N ASP A 253 -2.74 -19.90 5.62
CA ASP A 253 -3.46 -20.78 4.67
C ASP A 253 -4.38 -21.77 5.40
N HIS A 254 -3.92 -22.36 6.51
CA HIS A 254 -4.75 -23.25 7.33
C HIS A 254 -5.99 -22.53 7.90
N LEU A 255 -5.81 -21.30 8.37
CA LEU A 255 -6.87 -20.44 8.93
C LEU A 255 -7.88 -20.00 7.86
N ILE A 256 -7.37 -19.69 6.67
CA ILE A 256 -8.18 -19.39 5.48
C ILE A 256 -9.01 -20.63 5.10
N MET A 257 -8.37 -21.80 5.05
CA MET A 257 -9.05 -23.06 4.74
C MET A 257 -10.15 -23.38 5.76
N GLU A 258 -9.99 -23.09 7.05
CA GLU A 258 -11.08 -23.25 8.03
C GLU A 258 -12.33 -22.44 7.65
N VAL A 259 -12.15 -21.19 7.22
CA VAL A 259 -13.26 -20.33 6.81
C VAL A 259 -13.92 -20.88 5.55
N ILE A 260 -13.14 -21.34 4.57
CA ILE A 260 -13.65 -21.97 3.35
C ILE A 260 -14.47 -23.22 3.70
N HIS A 261 -13.94 -24.13 4.52
CA HIS A 261 -14.65 -25.35 4.94
C HIS A 261 -15.95 -25.03 5.66
N LYS A 262 -15.95 -24.05 6.57
CA LYS A 262 -17.16 -23.63 7.30
C LYS A 262 -18.26 -23.14 6.35
N HIS A 263 -17.91 -22.37 5.33
CA HIS A 263 -18.89 -21.90 4.33
C HIS A 263 -19.32 -23.03 3.39
N TYR A 264 -18.38 -23.89 2.98
CA TYR A 264 -18.65 -25.03 2.12
C TYR A 264 -19.64 -26.02 2.76
N ILE A 265 -19.46 -26.38 4.04
CA ILE A 265 -20.38 -27.30 4.76
C ILE A 265 -21.80 -26.71 4.86
N ASN A 266 -21.93 -25.38 4.89
CA ASN A 266 -23.22 -24.70 4.99
C ASN A 266 -23.76 -24.24 3.63
N ILE A 267 -23.16 -24.65 2.50
CA ILE A 267 -23.53 -24.20 1.16
C ILE A 267 -25.00 -24.45 0.81
N HIS A 268 -25.61 -25.51 1.35
CA HIS A 268 -27.03 -25.83 1.11
C HIS A 268 -28.01 -25.00 1.97
N LYS A 269 -27.51 -24.27 2.98
CA LYS A 269 -28.32 -23.43 3.87
C LYS A 269 -28.30 -21.95 3.48
N ILE A 270 -27.43 -21.58 2.55
CA ILE A 270 -27.26 -20.21 2.09
C ILE A 270 -28.16 -20.03 0.85
N GLU A 271 -29.25 -19.28 0.99
CA GLU A 271 -30.08 -18.82 -0.14
C GLU A 271 -29.36 -17.65 -0.84
N ASP A 272 -28.26 -17.92 -1.54
CA ASP A 272 -27.50 -16.86 -2.20
C ASP A 272 -27.28 -17.12 -3.68
N LYS A 273 -27.50 -16.05 -4.46
CA LYS A 273 -27.37 -15.98 -5.93
C LYS A 273 -25.94 -16.15 -6.43
N TYR A 274 -24.98 -16.26 -5.52
CA TYR A 274 -23.55 -16.49 -5.77
C TYR A 274 -23.11 -17.92 -5.43
N ILE A 275 -24.02 -18.90 -5.49
CA ILE A 275 -23.68 -20.32 -5.40
C ILE A 275 -23.90 -20.96 -6.77
N LEU A 276 -22.79 -21.25 -7.46
CA LEU A 276 -22.86 -22.02 -8.69
C LEU A 276 -23.01 -23.52 -8.32
N HIS A 277 -24.09 -24.14 -8.77
CA HIS A 277 -24.31 -25.60 -8.72
C HIS A 277 -24.38 -26.25 -7.32
N LYS A 278 -24.47 -25.49 -6.21
CA LYS A 278 -24.48 -26.01 -4.82
C LYS A 278 -23.23 -26.82 -4.43
N GLU A 279 -22.16 -26.71 -5.21
CA GLU A 279 -20.91 -27.46 -5.00
C GLU A 279 -19.68 -26.55 -4.85
N TYR A 280 -19.81 -25.24 -5.11
CA TYR A 280 -18.72 -24.28 -4.98
C TYR A 280 -19.19 -23.00 -4.29
N VAL A 281 -18.32 -22.43 -3.46
CA VAL A 281 -18.54 -21.15 -2.79
C VAL A 281 -17.86 -20.05 -3.59
N SER A 282 -18.52 -18.91 -3.82
CA SER A 282 -17.90 -17.76 -4.46
C SER A 282 -16.67 -17.29 -3.67
N ALA A 283 -15.53 -17.13 -4.34
CA ALA A 283 -14.30 -16.65 -3.69
C ALA A 283 -14.48 -15.23 -3.13
N GLY A 284 -15.21 -14.37 -3.85
CA GLY A 284 -15.56 -13.02 -3.39
C GLY A 284 -16.38 -12.99 -2.09
N LEU A 285 -17.24 -13.99 -1.84
CA LEU A 285 -18.03 -14.09 -0.61
C LEU A 285 -17.17 -14.49 0.61
N LEU A 286 -16.02 -15.11 0.38
CA LEU A 286 -15.12 -15.57 1.44
C LEU A 286 -14.20 -14.46 1.96
N ILE A 287 -14.01 -13.38 1.19
CA ILE A 287 -13.12 -12.27 1.54
C ILE A 287 -13.52 -11.60 2.86
N VAL A 288 -14.78 -11.18 2.98
CA VAL A 288 -15.25 -10.45 4.18
C VAL A 288 -15.16 -11.32 5.43
N PRO A 289 -15.68 -12.56 5.47
CA PRO A 289 -15.53 -13.42 6.65
C PRO A 289 -14.08 -13.73 7.03
N ILE A 290 -13.15 -13.79 6.06
CA ILE A 290 -11.72 -13.95 6.35
C ILE A 290 -11.17 -12.68 6.99
N LEU A 291 -11.45 -11.50 6.44
CA LEU A 291 -10.99 -10.22 7.00
C LEU A 291 -11.61 -9.89 8.36
N GLU A 292 -12.87 -10.28 8.60
CA GLU A 292 -13.51 -10.11 9.91
C GLU A 292 -12.82 -10.96 10.98
N ARG A 293 -12.34 -12.16 10.62
CA ARG A 293 -11.68 -13.08 11.54
C ARG A 293 -10.19 -12.80 11.68
N TYR A 294 -9.55 -12.34 10.60
CA TYR A 294 -8.11 -12.08 10.50
C TYR A 294 -7.87 -10.70 9.86
N PRO A 295 -8.26 -9.62 10.56
CA PRO A 295 -8.15 -8.24 10.04
C PRO A 295 -6.72 -7.83 9.69
N GLU A 296 -5.72 -8.47 10.30
CA GLU A 296 -4.30 -8.23 10.04
C GLU A 296 -3.83 -8.58 8.61
N LEU A 297 -4.60 -9.37 7.85
CA LEU A 297 -4.30 -9.63 6.44
C LEU A 297 -4.55 -8.38 5.57
N MET A 298 -5.47 -7.51 5.99
CA MET A 298 -5.80 -6.17 5.45
C MET A 298 -6.15 -6.04 3.95
N SER A 299 -5.86 -7.05 3.13
CA SER A 299 -5.83 -6.92 1.67
C SER A 299 -6.61 -8.05 1.01
N VAL A 300 -7.61 -7.64 0.23
CA VAL A 300 -8.36 -8.54 -0.66
C VAL A 300 -7.40 -9.23 -1.64
N ASN A 301 -6.42 -8.48 -2.17
CA ASN A 301 -5.45 -9.00 -3.12
C ASN A 301 -4.55 -10.07 -2.50
N LEU A 302 -4.17 -9.93 -1.22
CA LEU A 302 -3.42 -10.94 -0.48
C LEU A 302 -4.24 -12.23 -0.33
N ILE A 303 -5.50 -12.12 0.10
CA ILE A 303 -6.38 -13.28 0.28
C ILE A 303 -6.61 -13.99 -1.06
N SER A 304 -6.88 -13.23 -2.12
CA SER A 304 -7.03 -13.77 -3.47
C SER A 304 -5.77 -14.45 -4.00
N TYR A 305 -4.60 -13.92 -3.66
CA TYR A 305 -3.32 -14.56 -3.94
C TYR A 305 -3.19 -15.89 -3.21
N ARG A 306 -3.54 -15.95 -1.92
CA ARG A 306 -3.52 -17.21 -1.16
C ARG A 306 -4.51 -18.24 -1.73
N PHE A 307 -5.70 -17.82 -2.15
CA PHE A 307 -6.63 -18.73 -2.87
C PHE A 307 -6.01 -19.32 -4.14
N ARG A 308 -5.35 -18.51 -4.97
CA ARG A 308 -4.64 -19.01 -6.18
C ARG A 308 -3.52 -19.98 -5.82
N SER A 309 -2.82 -19.73 -4.72
CA SER A 309 -1.74 -20.60 -4.22
C SER A 309 -2.30 -21.96 -3.77
N LEU A 310 -3.38 -21.97 -3.00
CA LEU A 310 -4.09 -23.17 -2.55
C LEU A 310 -4.70 -23.97 -3.72
N ILE A 311 -5.13 -23.30 -4.78
CA ILE A 311 -5.52 -23.95 -6.04
C ILE A 311 -4.32 -24.63 -6.70
N ALA A 312 -3.18 -23.94 -6.76
CA ALA A 312 -1.96 -24.46 -7.37
C ALA A 312 -1.39 -25.66 -6.60
N THR A 313 -1.51 -25.69 -5.27
CA THR A 313 -1.13 -26.82 -4.42
C THR A 313 -2.18 -27.94 -4.39
N LYS A 314 -3.31 -27.77 -5.08
CA LYS A 314 -4.44 -28.72 -5.15
C LYS A 314 -5.16 -28.94 -3.81
N GLU A 315 -5.09 -27.97 -2.91
CA GLU A 315 -5.91 -27.95 -1.69
C GLU A 315 -7.31 -27.42 -1.97
N LEU A 316 -7.46 -26.61 -3.03
CA LEU A 316 -8.74 -26.12 -3.54
C LEU A 316 -8.97 -26.54 -5.00
N ASP A 317 -10.18 -26.99 -5.29
CA ASP A 317 -10.71 -27.02 -6.66
C ASP A 317 -11.37 -25.66 -6.97
N PHE A 318 -11.39 -25.27 -8.24
CA PHE A 318 -12.00 -24.01 -8.67
C PHE A 318 -12.83 -24.12 -9.94
N LEU A 319 -13.72 -23.15 -10.13
CA LEU A 319 -14.48 -22.93 -11.35
C LEU A 319 -14.57 -21.43 -11.65
N GLY A 320 -14.31 -21.02 -12.89
CA GLY A 320 -14.33 -19.61 -13.32
C GLY A 320 -12.95 -19.06 -13.66
N VAL A 321 -12.75 -17.76 -13.44
CA VAL A 321 -11.49 -17.05 -13.78
C VAL A 321 -10.71 -16.67 -12.50
N PRO A 322 -9.63 -17.39 -12.13
CA PRO A 322 -8.93 -17.22 -10.84
C PRO A 322 -8.31 -15.83 -10.59
N ASN A 323 -8.03 -15.08 -11.65
CA ASN A 323 -7.47 -13.73 -11.53
C ASN A 323 -8.52 -12.67 -11.18
N LEU A 324 -9.81 -13.02 -11.26
CA LEU A 324 -10.92 -12.12 -10.97
C LEU A 324 -11.68 -12.65 -9.75
N THR A 325 -11.27 -12.24 -8.54
CA THR A 325 -11.78 -12.73 -7.25
C THR A 325 -13.30 -12.92 -7.17
N TYR A 326 -14.07 -11.99 -7.75
CA TYR A 326 -15.53 -12.01 -7.72
C TYR A 326 -16.18 -12.82 -8.87
N GLN A 327 -15.36 -13.47 -9.71
CA GLN A 327 -15.79 -14.22 -10.90
C GLN A 327 -15.30 -15.69 -10.89
N TYR A 328 -14.83 -16.19 -9.75
CA TYR A 328 -14.59 -17.62 -9.58
C TYR A 328 -15.09 -18.15 -8.24
N TYR A 329 -15.21 -19.47 -8.19
CA TYR A 329 -15.75 -20.22 -7.08
C TYR A 329 -14.74 -21.29 -6.68
N VAL A 330 -14.72 -21.63 -5.40
CA VAL A 330 -13.80 -22.61 -4.81
C VAL A 330 -14.55 -23.67 -4.01
N LYS A 331 -13.94 -24.84 -3.88
CA LYS A 331 -14.32 -25.85 -2.90
C LYS A 331 -13.07 -26.56 -2.37
N PRO A 332 -13.09 -27.09 -1.14
CA PRO A 332 -12.03 -27.97 -0.66
C PRO A 332 -11.84 -29.16 -1.60
N ALA A 333 -10.60 -29.47 -1.95
CA ALA A 333 -10.29 -30.67 -2.71
C ALA A 333 -10.68 -31.92 -1.91
N LYS A 334 -11.10 -32.98 -2.61
CA LYS A 334 -11.36 -34.28 -1.97
C LYS A 334 -10.01 -34.90 -1.58
N VAL A 335 -9.80 -35.14 -0.28
CA VAL A 335 -8.66 -35.92 0.24
C VAL A 335 -8.74 -37.36 -0.24
#